data_AF-A0A7U6KM73-F1
#
_entry.id   AF-A0A7U6KM73-F1
#
_cell.length_a   1.000
_cell.length_b   1.000
_cell.length_c   1.000
_cell.angle_alpha   90.00
_cell.angle_beta   90.00
_cell.angle_gamma   90.00
#
_symmetry.space_group_name_H-M   'P 1'
#
loop_
_entity.id
_entity.type
_entity.pdbx_description
1 polymer ?
#
loop_
_entity_poly.entity_id
_entity_poly.type
_entity_poly.pdbx_seq_one_letter_code
_entity_poly.pdbx_strand_id
1 'polypeptide(L)'
;MSTINDSTNPVTTDLCQLVYISRITSTGLSSPSTLNDISETSVERNQIDNITGILCYGNGYFLQCVEGSEQALTNLKKSFVDR
;
A
#
# COMPACT_ATOMS: atom_id res chain seq x y z
N MET A 1 -22.57 -1.61 43.11
CA MET A 1 -22.71 -2.32 41.83
C MET A 1 -21.48 -2.03 41.01
N SER A 2 -20.68 -3.04 40.72
CA SER A 2 -19.44 -2.92 39.95
C SER A 2 -19.78 -2.85 38.46
N THR A 3 -19.44 -1.74 37.82
CA THR A 3 -19.46 -1.61 36.36
C THR A 3 -18.24 -2.38 35.82
N ILE A 4 -18.48 -3.54 35.23
CA ILE A 4 -17.45 -4.30 34.52
C ILE A 4 -17.22 -3.57 33.19
N ASN A 5 -16.07 -2.90 33.08
CA ASN A 5 -15.55 -2.42 31.79
C ASN A 5 -15.16 -3.65 30.97
N ASP A 6 -15.94 -3.97 29.96
CA ASP A 6 -15.63 -5.03 29.01
C ASP A 6 -14.62 -4.50 27.97
N SER A 7 -13.36 -4.34 28.39
CA SER A 7 -12.28 -3.74 27.60
C SER A 7 -11.47 -4.79 26.83
N THR A 8 -12.11 -5.80 26.24
CA THR A 8 -11.40 -6.90 25.56
C THR A 8 -11.80 -7.15 24.11
N ASN A 9 -12.60 -6.28 23.49
CA ASN A 9 -12.61 -6.27 22.03
C ASN A 9 -11.29 -5.67 21.56
N PRO A 10 -10.41 -6.43 20.85
CA PRO A 10 -9.35 -5.78 20.12
C PRO A 10 -10.02 -4.76 19.21
N VAL A 11 -9.54 -3.52 19.21
CA VAL A 11 -9.84 -2.60 18.10
C VAL A 11 -9.28 -3.29 16.87
N THR A 12 -10.11 -4.08 16.19
CA THR A 12 -9.84 -4.52 14.84
C THR A 12 -9.97 -3.26 14.03
N THR A 13 -8.83 -2.62 13.74
CA THR A 13 -8.78 -1.59 12.73
C THR A 13 -9.32 -2.21 11.44
N ASP A 14 -10.42 -1.68 10.93
CA ASP A 14 -11.04 -2.18 9.71
C ASP A 14 -9.99 -2.23 8.59
N LEU A 15 -9.76 -3.44 8.07
CA LEU A 15 -8.81 -3.66 6.99
C LEU A 15 -9.46 -3.23 5.67
N CYS A 16 -8.84 -2.25 5.03
CA CYS A 16 -9.27 -1.75 3.73
C CYS A 16 -8.33 -2.26 2.63
N GLN A 17 -8.78 -2.24 1.38
CA GLN A 17 -7.99 -2.59 0.21
C GLN A 17 -8.05 -1.47 -0.83
N LEU A 18 -6.89 -1.14 -1.41
CA LEU A 18 -6.76 -0.26 -2.56
C LEU A 18 -6.16 -1.05 -3.73
N VAL A 19 -6.93 -1.16 -4.82
CA VAL A 19 -6.50 -1.81 -6.06
C VAL A 19 -6.48 -0.77 -7.17
N TYR A 20 -5.37 -0.67 -7.89
CA TYR A 20 -5.27 0.24 -9.04
C TYR A 20 -4.33 -0.29 -10.11
N ILE A 21 -4.49 0.26 -11.32
CA ILE A 21 -3.65 0.00 -12.48
C ILE A 21 -3.05 1.32 -12.94
N SER A 22 -1.75 1.33 -13.27
CA SER A 22 -1.06 2.47 -13.87
C SER A 22 -0.25 2.05 -15.10
N ARG A 23 0.01 3.01 -16.01
CA ARG A 23 0.83 2.77 -17.20
C ARG A 23 2.28 3.09 -16.90
N ILE A 24 3.19 2.21 -17.30
CA ILE A 24 4.63 2.42 -17.15
C ILE A 24 5.08 3.51 -18.14
N THR A 25 5.84 4.49 -17.66
CA THR A 25 6.44 5.52 -18.52
C THR A 25 7.60 4.94 -19.32
N SER A 26 8.00 5.61 -20.40
CA SER A 26 9.17 5.22 -21.20
C SER A 26 10.46 5.20 -20.36
N THR A 27 10.58 6.07 -19.36
CA THR A 27 11.68 6.10 -18.38
C THR A 27 11.59 4.97 -17.35
N GLY A 28 10.38 4.54 -16.97
CA GLY A 28 10.20 3.38 -16.09
C GLY A 28 10.52 2.05 -16.76
N LEU A 29 10.45 2.00 -18.10
CA LEU A 29 10.84 0.83 -18.89
C LEU A 29 12.35 0.78 -19.20
N SER A 30 13.11 1.85 -18.93
CA SER A 30 14.50 1.94 -19.38
C SER A 30 15.51 1.23 -18.48
N SER A 31 15.13 0.79 -17.28
CA SER A 31 16.03 0.06 -16.38
C SER A 31 15.37 -1.17 -15.75
N PRO A 32 16.03 -2.35 -15.79
CA PRO A 32 15.65 -3.49 -14.98
C PRO A 32 15.67 -3.20 -13.46
N SER A 33 16.44 -2.20 -13.01
CA SER A 33 16.51 -1.81 -11.60
C SER A 33 15.21 -1.18 -11.09
N THR A 34 14.38 -0.59 -11.97
CA THR A 34 13.19 0.17 -11.56
C THR A 34 12.25 -0.65 -10.67
N LEU A 35 12.11 -1.95 -10.92
CA LEU A 35 11.28 -2.83 -10.09
C LEU A 35 11.89 -3.06 -8.71
N ASN A 36 13.21 -3.22 -8.62
CA ASN A 36 13.91 -3.38 -7.35
C ASN A 36 13.82 -2.10 -6.53
N ASP A 37 14.03 -0.94 -7.17
CA ASP A 37 13.96 0.37 -6.54
C ASP A 37 12.56 0.63 -5.97
N ILE A 38 11.50 0.28 -6.73
CA ILE A 38 10.11 0.34 -6.28
C ILE A 38 9.89 -0.62 -5.11
N SER A 39 10.38 -1.86 -5.19
CA SER A 39 10.20 -2.87 -4.16
C SER A 39 10.84 -2.46 -2.83
N GLU A 40 12.11 -2.06 -2.84
CA GLU A 40 12.86 -1.62 -1.66
C GLU A 40 12.14 -0.46 -0.98
N THR A 41 11.85 0.59 -1.75
CA THR A 41 11.15 1.79 -1.27
C THR A 41 9.76 1.46 -0.71
N SER A 42 9.03 0.54 -1.35
CA SER A 42 7.68 0.17 -0.94
C SER A 42 7.69 -0.65 0.34
N VAL A 43 8.61 -1.62 0.47
CA VAL A 43 8.73 -2.45 1.67
C VAL A 43 9.04 -1.59 2.89
N GLU A 44 10.02 -0.67 2.78
CA GLU A 44 10.39 0.22 3.89
C GLU A 44 9.22 1.09 4.37
N ARG A 45 8.53 1.76 3.44
CA ARG A 45 7.41 2.67 3.79
C ARG A 45 6.19 1.91 4.27
N ASN A 46 5.83 0.84 3.59
CA ASN A 46 4.64 0.05 3.94
C ASN A 46 4.78 -0.58 5.32
N GLN A 47 6.00 -0.99 5.71
CA GLN A 47 6.24 -1.55 7.04
C GLN A 47 5.99 -0.51 8.16
N ILE A 48 6.30 0.77 7.94
CA ILE A 48 6.03 1.85 8.91
C ILE A 48 4.52 2.03 9.12
N ASP A 49 3.74 1.95 8.04
CA ASP A 49 2.29 2.22 8.05
C ASP A 49 1.42 0.95 8.22
N ASN A 50 2.04 -0.22 8.45
CA ASN A 50 1.37 -1.53 8.50
C ASN A 50 0.54 -1.84 7.23
N ILE A 51 1.11 -1.54 6.07
CA ILE A 51 0.55 -1.85 4.76
C ILE A 51 1.19 -3.15 4.24
N THR A 52 0.39 -4.04 3.67
CA THR A 52 0.85 -5.23 2.93
C THR A 52 0.30 -5.20 1.51
N GLY A 53 0.84 -6.04 0.62
CA GLY A 53 0.31 -6.11 -0.74
C GLY A 53 1.26 -6.71 -1.76
N ILE A 54 0.85 -6.56 -3.02
CA ILE A 54 1.58 -7.03 -4.20
C ILE A 54 1.64 -5.95 -5.26
N LEU A 55 2.72 -5.98 -6.04
CA LEU A 55 2.88 -5.22 -7.27
C LEU A 55 3.18 -6.22 -8.39
N CYS A 56 2.35 -6.23 -9.42
CA CYS A 56 2.56 -7.01 -10.63
C CYS A 56 2.86 -6.07 -11.79
N TYR A 57 3.76 -6.47 -12.68
CA TYR A 57 4.07 -5.72 -13.89
C TYR A 57 3.93 -6.62 -15.12
N GLY A 58 3.46 -6.04 -16.21
CA GLY A 58 3.30 -6.76 -17.48
C GLY A 58 2.70 -5.88 -18.56
N ASN A 59 3.12 -6.11 -19.81
CA ASN A 59 2.61 -5.41 -20.99
C ASN A 59 2.58 -3.86 -20.88
N GLY A 60 3.56 -3.27 -20.19
CA GLY A 60 3.63 -1.81 -20.00
C GLY A 60 2.69 -1.25 -18.92
N TYR A 61 2.16 -2.09 -18.03
CA TYR A 61 1.33 -1.68 -16.90
C TYR A 61 1.84 -2.21 -15.57
N PHE A 62 1.50 -1.50 -14.51
CA PHE A 62 1.55 -1.96 -13.13
C PHE A 62 0.13 -2.23 -12.63
N LEU A 63 -0.07 -3.35 -11.95
CA LEU A 63 -1.23 -3.64 -11.12
C LEU A 63 -0.75 -3.69 -9.67
N GLN A 64 -1.34 -2.85 -8.82
CA GLN A 64 -1.02 -2.83 -7.40
C GLN A 64 -2.27 -3.13 -6.58
N CYS A 65 -2.12 -4.04 -5.62
CA CYS A 65 -3.13 -4.37 -4.64
C CYS A 65 -2.48 -4.26 -3.26
N VAL A 66 -2.96 -3.34 -2.43
CA VAL A 66 -2.44 -3.09 -1.09
C VAL A 66 -3.56 -3.06 -0.07
N GLU A 67 -3.28 -3.51 1.14
CA GLU A 67 -4.21 -3.58 2.26
C GLU A 67 -3.62 -2.94 3.51
N GLY A 68 -4.48 -2.35 4.33
CA GLY A 68 -4.10 -1.60 5.53
C GLY A 68 -5.27 -0.79 6.08
N SER A 69 -5.03 0.09 7.04
CA SER A 69 -6.07 1.01 7.53
C SER A 69 -6.51 2.00 6.45
N GLU A 70 -7.75 2.47 6.48
CA GLU A 70 -8.27 3.47 5.52
C GLU A 70 -7.39 4.73 5.47
N GLN A 71 -6.92 5.19 6.64
CA GLN A 71 -6.05 6.35 6.76
C GLN A 71 -4.67 6.12 6.10
N ALA A 72 -4.07 4.95 6.32
CA ALA A 72 -2.79 4.58 5.70
C ALA A 72 -2.92 4.51 4.18
N LEU A 73 -3.98 3.87 3.66
CA LEU A 73 -4.21 3.76 2.22
C LEU A 73 -4.54 5.12 1.58
N THR A 74 -5.25 6.00 2.28
CA THR A 74 -5.52 7.36 1.81
C THR A 74 -4.24 8.19 1.68
N ASN A 75 -3.32 8.05 2.63
CA ASN A 75 -2.03 8.73 2.59
C ASN A 75 -1.13 8.17 1.47
N LEU A 76 -1.08 6.85 1.35
CA LEU A 76 -0.36 6.18 0.25
C LEU A 76 -0.87 6.65 -1.11
N LYS A 77 -2.19 6.73 -1.30
CA LYS A 77 -2.81 7.20 -2.55
C LYS A 77 -2.36 8.62 -2.94
N LYS A 78 -2.26 9.55 -1.98
CA LYS A 78 -1.79 10.93 -2.24
C LYS A 78 -0.36 10.94 -2.77
N SER A 79 0.51 10.05 -2.28
CA SER A 79 1.90 9.95 -2.72
C SER A 79 2.09 9.57 -4.20
N PHE A 80 1.05 9.05 -4.85
CA PHE A 80 1.03 8.73 -6.28
C PHE A 80 0.48 9.87 -7.15
N VAL A 81 -0.35 10.74 -6.59
CA VAL A 81 -1.02 11.84 -7.32
C VAL A 81 -0.17 13.11 -7.32
N ASP A 82 0.59 13.34 -6.25
CA ASP A 82 1.42 14.54 -6.08
C ASP A 82 2.81 14.42 -6.77
N ARG A 83 3.01 13.44 -7.68
CA ARG A 83 4.26 13.23 -8.43
C ARG A 83 4.09 13.38 -9.94
#